data_AF-A0A832DBF4-F1
#
_entry.id   AF-A0A832DBF4-F1
#
_cell.length_a   1.000
_cell.length_b   1.000
_cell.length_c   1.000
_cell.angle_alpha   90.00
_cell.angle_beta   90.00
_cell.angle_gamma   90.00
#
_symmetry.space_group_name_H-M   'P 1'
#
loop_
_entity.id
_entity.type
_entity.pdbx_description
1 polymer ?
#
loop_
_entity_poly.entity_id
_entity_poly.type
_entity_poly.pdbx_seq_one_letter_code
_entity_poly.pdbx_strand_id
1 'polypeptide(L)'
;MRTTKLLLAAAAISAAGWITANAQQNVYSQNVVGYINVTIPAGKMALIANQLWQTNMTIEQLLQGVPDGTTVYKYVGGAWRGYQYLEGIGWDPSGSETVAPGEGIMIKNPSTTQPLTITFVGEVLQGSLTNQIPAGYSVKSLMIPVAINQTNRLVEENGFPAQDGDRIFKYTAGAYQAYEYMTGIGWDPGEPSIAVGEAFFVSKTAPAVWVRNFTIQ
;
A
#
# COMPACT_ATOMS: atom_id res chain seq x y z
N MET A 1 -19.52 -19.78 93.77
CA MET A 1 -19.92 -18.37 93.92
C MET A 1 -20.28 -17.84 92.53
N ARG A 2 -21.55 -17.46 92.31
CA ARG A 2 -22.15 -16.69 91.18
C ARG A 2 -21.98 -17.24 89.74
N THR A 3 -22.97 -17.91 89.14
CA THR A 3 -24.13 -17.39 88.36
C THR A 3 -23.80 -16.59 87.08
N THR A 4 -24.05 -17.22 85.91
CA THR A 4 -25.09 -16.78 84.94
C THR A 4 -24.70 -15.90 83.72
N LYS A 5 -25.12 -16.39 82.53
CA LYS A 5 -25.53 -15.67 81.29
C LYS A 5 -24.42 -15.04 80.41
N LEU A 6 -24.55 -14.91 79.08
CA LEU A 6 -25.42 -15.42 78.00
C LEU A 6 -24.89 -14.76 76.68
N LEU A 7 -24.96 -15.48 75.54
CA LEU A 7 -25.21 -15.01 74.14
C LEU A 7 -24.35 -13.85 73.51
N LEU A 8 -24.15 -13.66 72.20
CA LEU A 8 -24.36 -14.36 70.92
C LEU A 8 -23.74 -13.47 69.80
N ALA A 9 -23.28 -14.11 68.71
CA ALA A 9 -23.26 -13.66 67.31
C ALA A 9 -22.39 -12.46 66.86
N ALA A 10 -21.50 -12.69 65.88
CA ALA A 10 -21.73 -12.29 64.48
C ALA A 10 -20.66 -12.80 63.49
N ALA A 11 -21.15 -13.51 62.47
CA ALA A 11 -20.73 -13.59 61.06
C ALA A 11 -19.32 -14.07 60.63
N ALA A 12 -19.37 -15.20 59.90
CA ALA A 12 -18.45 -15.75 58.91
C ALA A 12 -18.02 -14.72 57.84
N ILE A 13 -16.94 -14.92 57.06
CA ILE A 13 -16.95 -15.76 55.85
C ILE A 13 -15.50 -16.06 55.43
N SER A 14 -15.30 -17.32 55.03
CA SER A 14 -14.10 -17.96 54.48
C SER A 14 -13.37 -17.15 53.39
N ALA A 15 -12.08 -16.88 53.59
CA ALA A 15 -11.17 -16.47 52.51
C ALA A 15 -10.73 -17.71 51.72
N ALA A 16 -11.43 -18.00 50.62
CA ALA A 16 -10.97 -18.94 49.60
C ALA A 16 -9.82 -18.31 48.80
N GLY A 17 -8.79 -19.11 48.53
CA GLY A 17 -7.51 -18.68 47.96
C GLY A 17 -7.62 -18.04 46.57
N TRP A 18 -6.79 -17.03 46.35
CA TRP A 18 -6.54 -16.46 45.03
C TRP A 18 -5.42 -17.25 44.37
N ILE A 19 -5.77 -18.24 43.57
CA ILE A 19 -4.87 -18.71 42.52
C ILE A 19 -5.02 -17.70 41.38
N THR A 20 -4.05 -16.80 41.24
CA THR A 20 -3.93 -15.98 40.03
C THR A 20 -3.66 -16.92 38.85
N ALA A 21 -4.68 -17.17 38.04
CA ALA A 21 -4.50 -17.69 36.71
C ALA A 21 -3.69 -16.64 35.93
N ASN A 22 -2.42 -16.93 35.65
CA ASN A 22 -1.69 -16.22 34.61
C ASN A 22 -2.42 -16.52 33.31
N ALA A 23 -3.30 -15.61 32.87
CA ALA A 23 -3.81 -15.63 31.53
C ALA A 23 -2.58 -15.52 30.62
N GLN A 24 -2.22 -16.63 29.98
CA GLN A 24 -1.30 -16.65 28.87
C GLN A 24 -1.98 -15.83 27.77
N GLN A 25 -1.75 -14.51 27.80
CA GLN A 25 -2.24 -13.58 26.81
C GLN A 25 -1.62 -14.03 25.49
N ASN A 26 -2.43 -14.62 24.62
CA ASN A 26 -2.02 -14.86 23.25
C ASN A 26 -1.61 -13.50 22.68
N VAL A 27 -0.31 -13.30 22.48
CA VAL A 27 0.21 -12.13 21.77
C VAL A 27 -0.05 -12.40 20.29
N TYR A 28 -1.17 -11.90 19.79
CA TYR A 28 -1.42 -11.89 18.35
C TYR A 28 -0.52 -10.82 17.71
N SER A 29 0.04 -11.15 16.54
CA SER A 29 0.69 -10.14 15.70
C SER A 29 -0.33 -9.07 15.35
N GLN A 30 -0.02 -7.80 15.64
CA GLN A 30 -0.81 -6.67 15.10
C GLN A 30 -0.56 -6.47 13.59
N ASN A 31 0.53 -7.02 13.06
CA ASN A 31 0.89 -6.89 11.66
C ASN A 31 0.09 -7.89 10.82
N VAL A 32 -0.53 -7.37 9.76
CA VAL A 32 -1.21 -8.18 8.75
C VAL A 32 -0.28 -8.35 7.57
N VAL A 33 0.04 -9.59 7.25
CA VAL A 33 0.88 -9.96 6.11
C VAL A 33 -0.04 -10.42 4.97
N GLY A 34 0.27 -9.98 3.75
CA GLY A 34 -0.48 -10.36 2.57
C GLY A 34 0.40 -10.57 1.36
N TYR A 35 -0.25 -10.83 0.23
CA TYR A 35 0.38 -10.82 -1.08
C TYR A 35 -0.50 -10.08 -2.08
N ILE A 36 0.13 -9.46 -3.09
CA ILE A 36 -0.54 -8.80 -4.22
C ILE A 36 0.01 -9.44 -5.49
N ASN A 37 -0.88 -9.91 -6.36
CA ASN A 37 -0.50 -10.38 -7.70
C ASN A 37 -0.87 -9.33 -8.74
N VAL A 38 0.10 -8.92 -9.54
CA VAL A 38 -0.09 -8.00 -10.66
C VAL A 38 0.32 -8.69 -11.95
N THR A 39 -0.60 -8.80 -12.89
CA THR A 39 -0.36 -9.46 -14.18
C THR A 39 -0.08 -8.43 -15.26
N ILE A 40 1.10 -8.53 -15.89
CA ILE A 40 1.48 -7.74 -17.06
C ILE A 40 1.25 -8.56 -18.32
N PRO A 41 0.35 -8.13 -19.23
CA PRO A 41 0.08 -8.86 -20.46
C PRO A 41 1.32 -9.05 -21.34
N ALA A 42 1.29 -10.10 -22.16
CA ALA A 42 2.38 -10.44 -23.07
C ALA A 42 2.76 -9.27 -23.99
N GLY A 43 4.03 -8.88 -23.99
CA GLY A 43 4.60 -7.82 -24.81
C GLY A 43 4.11 -6.42 -24.46
N LYS A 44 3.39 -6.26 -23.36
CA LYS A 44 2.82 -4.99 -22.91
C LYS A 44 3.56 -4.43 -21.71
N MET A 45 3.21 -3.20 -21.38
CA MET A 45 3.66 -2.52 -20.17
C MET A 45 2.50 -2.39 -19.18
N ALA A 46 2.81 -2.19 -17.91
CA ALA A 46 1.87 -1.84 -16.87
C ALA A 46 2.53 -0.90 -15.86
N LEU A 47 1.75 0.05 -15.32
CA LEU A 47 2.19 0.95 -14.25
C LEU A 47 1.75 0.34 -12.92
N ILE A 48 2.71 -0.25 -12.20
CA ILE A 48 2.45 -1.09 -11.03
C ILE A 48 2.99 -0.46 -9.74
N ALA A 49 2.45 -0.91 -8.62
CA ALA A 49 2.84 -0.48 -7.28
C ALA A 49 2.99 -1.68 -6.35
N ASN A 50 3.99 -1.61 -5.48
CA ASN A 50 4.02 -2.43 -4.27
C ASN A 50 3.32 -1.66 -3.15
N GLN A 51 2.22 -2.19 -2.63
CA GLN A 51 1.44 -1.58 -1.54
C GLN A 51 1.65 -2.30 -0.20
N LEU A 52 2.66 -3.18 -0.14
CA LEU A 52 3.05 -3.93 1.04
C LEU A 52 4.46 -3.52 1.47
N TRP A 53 4.65 -3.40 2.77
CA TRP A 53 5.93 -3.08 3.38
C TRP A 53 6.78 -4.33 3.58
N GLN A 54 8.08 -4.18 3.35
CA GLN A 54 9.10 -5.15 3.76
C GLN A 54 10.43 -4.44 4.00
N THR A 55 11.39 -5.12 4.62
CA THR A 55 12.68 -4.53 5.01
C THR A 55 13.47 -3.97 3.82
N ASN A 56 13.40 -4.61 2.65
CA ASN A 56 14.07 -4.18 1.44
C ASN A 56 13.07 -4.10 0.29
N MET A 57 12.80 -2.88 -0.17
CA MET A 57 11.80 -2.59 -1.22
C MET A 57 12.46 -2.17 -2.53
N THR A 58 13.69 -2.60 -2.80
CA THR A 58 14.37 -2.26 -4.07
C THR A 58 13.78 -3.01 -5.26
N ILE A 59 13.96 -2.48 -6.48
CA ILE A 59 13.58 -3.16 -7.72
C ILE A 59 14.17 -4.58 -7.75
N GLU A 60 15.45 -4.71 -7.40
CA GLU A 60 16.16 -5.98 -7.36
C GLU A 60 15.51 -6.97 -6.40
N GLN A 61 15.15 -6.51 -5.19
CA GLN A 61 14.55 -7.39 -4.20
C GLN A 61 13.10 -7.74 -4.52
N LEU A 62 12.33 -6.81 -5.08
CA LEU A 62 10.90 -6.98 -5.34
C LEU A 62 10.62 -7.76 -6.63
N LEU A 63 11.51 -7.69 -7.62
CA LEU A 63 11.31 -8.26 -8.95
C LEU A 63 12.34 -9.37 -9.23
N GLN A 64 12.37 -10.36 -8.33
CA GLN A 64 13.21 -11.55 -8.50
C GLN A 64 12.57 -12.55 -9.46
N GLY A 65 13.40 -13.27 -10.20
CA GLY A 65 12.93 -14.34 -11.10
C GLY A 65 12.12 -13.86 -12.30
N VAL A 66 12.20 -12.57 -12.64
CA VAL A 66 11.59 -12.06 -13.87
C VAL A 66 12.35 -12.61 -15.10
N PRO A 67 11.69 -12.74 -16.27
CA PRO A 67 12.34 -13.21 -17.49
C PRO A 67 13.46 -12.26 -17.96
N ASP A 68 14.45 -12.83 -18.66
CA ASP A 68 15.48 -12.05 -19.36
C ASP A 68 14.87 -10.96 -20.25
N GLY A 69 15.47 -9.78 -20.23
CA GLY A 69 15.00 -8.62 -21.00
C GLY A 69 13.81 -7.88 -20.39
N THR A 70 13.35 -8.25 -19.18
CA THR A 70 12.35 -7.45 -18.44
C THR A 70 12.90 -6.05 -18.24
N THR A 71 12.12 -5.03 -18.61
CA THR A 71 12.52 -3.63 -18.43
C THR A 71 11.59 -2.91 -17.46
N VAL A 72 12.19 -2.09 -16.60
CA VAL A 72 11.50 -1.28 -15.59
C VAL A 72 11.90 0.17 -15.78
N TYR A 73 10.94 1.07 -15.61
CA TYR A 73 11.15 2.50 -15.62
C TYR A 73 10.59 3.10 -14.33
N LYS A 74 11.43 3.82 -13.59
CA LYS A 74 11.01 4.61 -12.42
C LYS A 74 11.02 6.09 -12.77
N TYR A 75 9.95 6.81 -12.44
CA TYR A 75 9.86 8.25 -12.69
C TYR A 75 10.35 9.03 -11.46
N VAL A 76 11.48 9.71 -11.58
CA VAL A 76 12.13 10.44 -10.47
C VAL A 76 12.62 11.79 -11.00
N GLY A 77 12.31 12.87 -10.28
CA GLY A 77 12.82 14.21 -10.62
C GLY A 77 12.42 14.71 -12.00
N GLY A 78 11.23 14.33 -12.49
CA GLY A 78 10.72 14.76 -13.79
C GLY A 78 11.14 13.89 -14.98
N ALA A 79 11.92 12.83 -14.76
CA ALA A 79 12.43 11.97 -15.83
C ALA A 79 12.27 10.48 -15.52
N TRP A 80 12.22 9.67 -16.57
CA TRP A 80 12.26 8.21 -16.47
C TRP A 80 13.70 7.71 -16.35
N ARG A 81 13.91 6.79 -15.42
CA ARG A 81 15.15 6.00 -15.27
C ARG A 81 14.86 4.57 -15.61
N GLY A 82 15.59 4.02 -16.58
CA GLY A 82 15.39 2.66 -17.07
C GLY A 82 16.33 1.65 -16.39
N TYR A 83 15.81 0.44 -16.21
CA TYR A 83 16.51 -0.73 -15.69
C TYR A 83 16.15 -1.92 -16.57
N GLN A 84 17.12 -2.79 -16.86
CA GLN A 84 16.90 -4.03 -17.59
C GLN A 84 17.42 -5.20 -16.77
N TYR A 85 16.63 -6.26 -16.68
CA TYR A 85 17.07 -7.52 -16.12
C TYR A 85 17.78 -8.33 -17.20
N LEU A 86 18.99 -8.78 -16.89
CA LEU A 86 19.84 -9.61 -17.72
C LEU A 86 20.07 -10.95 -17.01
N GLU A 87 19.62 -12.05 -17.61
CA GLU A 87 19.75 -13.38 -17.02
C GLU A 87 21.23 -13.75 -16.78
N GLY A 88 21.52 -14.26 -15.58
CA GLY A 88 22.88 -14.60 -15.15
C GLY A 88 23.75 -13.42 -14.72
N ILE A 89 23.28 -12.17 -14.88
CA ILE A 89 23.99 -10.95 -14.45
C ILE A 89 23.20 -10.21 -13.35
N GLY A 90 21.90 -9.99 -13.55
CA GLY A 90 21.05 -9.19 -12.67
C GLY A 90 20.52 -7.92 -13.35
N TRP A 91 20.13 -6.93 -12.55
CA TRP A 91 19.63 -5.65 -13.05
C TRP A 91 20.77 -4.71 -13.47
N ASP A 92 20.62 -4.08 -14.64
CA ASP A 92 21.50 -3.03 -15.15
C ASP A 92 20.70 -1.77 -15.56
N PRO A 93 21.02 -0.58 -15.00
CA PRO A 93 21.89 -0.34 -13.83
C PRO A 93 21.43 -1.13 -12.60
N SER A 94 22.25 -1.19 -11.54
CA SER A 94 21.89 -1.90 -10.31
C SER A 94 20.48 -1.50 -9.84
N GLY A 95 19.60 -2.48 -9.61
CA GLY A 95 18.20 -2.29 -9.25
C GLY A 95 17.96 -1.79 -7.83
N SER A 96 18.83 -0.90 -7.33
CA SER A 96 18.86 -0.39 -5.96
C SER A 96 17.82 0.70 -5.66
N GLU A 97 17.13 1.22 -6.68
CA GLU A 97 16.02 2.14 -6.47
C GLU A 97 14.83 1.42 -5.83
N THR A 98 14.16 2.10 -4.89
CA THR A 98 13.03 1.55 -4.14
C THR A 98 11.74 1.51 -4.97
N VAL A 99 10.78 0.70 -4.53
CA VAL A 99 9.36 0.74 -4.89
C VAL A 99 8.59 0.53 -3.59
N ALA A 100 8.69 1.52 -2.71
CA ALA A 100 8.02 1.51 -1.42
C ALA A 100 6.51 1.81 -1.58
N PRO A 101 5.66 1.47 -0.59
CA PRO A 101 4.26 1.88 -0.58
C PRO A 101 4.10 3.37 -0.84
N GLY A 102 3.26 3.73 -1.82
CA GLY A 102 3.07 5.10 -2.28
C GLY A 102 3.89 5.48 -3.52
N GLU A 103 4.87 4.66 -3.91
CA GLU A 103 5.62 4.76 -5.16
C GLU A 103 5.03 3.86 -6.26
N GLY A 104 5.57 3.94 -7.47
CA GLY A 104 5.23 3.04 -8.57
C GLY A 104 6.30 3.00 -9.64
N ILE A 105 6.25 1.96 -10.46
CA ILE A 105 7.15 1.74 -11.58
C ILE A 105 6.37 1.29 -12.82
N MET A 106 6.83 1.70 -13.99
CA MET A 106 6.37 1.12 -15.24
C MET A 106 7.21 -0.11 -15.54
N ILE A 107 6.60 -1.26 -15.79
CA ILE A 107 7.30 -2.49 -16.15
C ILE A 107 6.84 -2.96 -17.53
N LYS A 108 7.75 -3.51 -18.33
CA LYS A 108 7.46 -4.13 -19.62
C LYS A 108 7.77 -5.63 -19.55
N ASN A 109 6.78 -6.43 -19.91
CA ASN A 109 6.95 -7.86 -20.10
C ASN A 109 7.65 -8.12 -21.45
N PRO A 110 8.82 -8.79 -21.47
CA PRO A 110 9.57 -9.07 -22.68
C PRO A 110 8.94 -10.19 -23.52
N SER A 111 8.21 -11.11 -22.89
CA SER A 111 7.54 -12.22 -23.58
C SER A 111 6.35 -11.73 -24.38
N THR A 112 6.29 -12.02 -25.68
CA THR A 112 5.16 -11.67 -26.55
C THR A 112 4.04 -12.72 -26.54
N THR A 113 4.24 -13.85 -25.86
CA THR A 113 3.30 -14.98 -25.85
C THR A 113 2.75 -15.30 -24.46
N GLN A 114 3.45 -14.95 -23.37
CA GLN A 114 3.04 -15.28 -22.01
C GLN A 114 2.91 -14.05 -21.13
N PRO A 115 1.88 -13.96 -20.27
CA PRO A 115 1.79 -12.92 -19.26
C PRO A 115 2.88 -13.10 -18.20
N LEU A 116 3.32 -11.98 -17.61
CA LEU A 116 4.24 -11.96 -16.48
C LEU A 116 3.44 -11.61 -15.23
N THR A 117 3.49 -12.47 -14.21
CA THR A 117 2.88 -12.18 -12.91
C THR A 117 3.96 -11.76 -11.93
N ILE A 118 3.81 -10.57 -11.35
CA ILE A 118 4.63 -10.08 -10.25
C ILE A 118 3.86 -10.31 -8.95
N THR A 119 4.51 -10.94 -7.98
CA THR A 119 3.95 -11.19 -6.65
C THR A 119 4.70 -10.36 -5.62
N PHE A 120 4.02 -9.37 -5.05
CA PHE A 120 4.51 -8.65 -3.88
C PHE A 120 4.06 -9.36 -2.62
N VAL A 121 4.95 -9.44 -1.62
CA VAL A 121 4.65 -10.01 -0.30
C VAL A 121 5.16 -9.04 0.76
N GLY A 122 4.40 -8.87 1.83
CA GLY A 122 4.79 -7.98 2.92
C GLY A 122 3.64 -7.64 3.86
N GLU A 123 3.93 -6.71 4.76
CA GLU A 123 3.00 -6.22 5.76
C GLU A 123 2.16 -5.06 5.20
N VAL A 124 0.91 -4.97 5.62
CA VAL A 124 0.08 -3.79 5.34
C VAL A 124 0.46 -2.70 6.33
N LEU A 125 0.83 -1.52 5.82
CA LEU A 125 1.14 -0.36 6.65
C LEU A 125 -0.09 0.09 7.46
N GLN A 126 0.14 0.55 8.68
CA GLN A 126 -0.89 1.03 9.61
C GLN A 126 -0.47 2.36 10.27
N GLY A 127 -1.42 3.02 10.92
CA GLY A 127 -1.23 4.33 11.54
C GLY A 127 -1.44 5.49 10.57
N SER A 128 -0.68 6.57 10.78
CA SER A 128 -0.74 7.76 9.93
C SER A 128 0.26 7.64 8.78
N LEU A 129 -0.26 7.40 7.58
CA LEU A 129 0.51 7.19 6.36
C LEU A 129 0.64 8.52 5.63
N THR A 130 1.87 8.88 5.24
CA THR A 130 2.17 10.16 4.59
C THR A 130 2.88 9.93 3.27
N ASN A 131 2.29 10.40 2.16
CA ASN A 131 2.90 10.39 0.83
C ASN A 131 3.08 11.83 0.33
N GLN A 132 4.32 12.23 0.06
CA GLN A 132 4.66 13.56 -0.41
C GLN A 132 4.44 13.67 -1.92
N ILE A 133 3.64 14.62 -2.38
CA ILE A 133 3.35 14.82 -3.80
C ILE A 133 3.99 16.15 -4.27
N PRO A 134 5.00 16.13 -5.14
CA PRO A 134 5.60 17.35 -5.67
C PRO A 134 4.63 18.07 -6.62
N ALA A 135 4.90 19.34 -6.90
CA ALA A 135 4.25 20.03 -8.01
C ALA A 135 4.68 19.43 -9.36
N GLY A 136 3.82 19.53 -10.36
CA GLY A 136 4.02 18.90 -11.66
C GLY A 136 3.80 17.39 -11.62
N TYR A 137 4.49 16.67 -12.52
CA TYR A 137 4.30 15.25 -12.69
C TYR A 137 5.04 14.42 -11.62
N SER A 138 4.36 13.39 -11.12
CA SER A 138 4.99 12.30 -10.36
C SER A 138 4.19 11.01 -10.51
N VAL A 139 4.81 9.87 -10.20
CA VAL A 139 4.12 8.57 -10.09
C VAL A 139 3.80 8.31 -8.63
N LYS A 140 2.54 8.00 -8.35
CA LYS A 140 2.00 7.75 -7.01
C LYS A 140 1.09 6.53 -6.98
N SER A 141 0.92 5.97 -5.80
CA SER A 141 0.01 4.86 -5.53
C SER A 141 -0.57 4.99 -4.11
N LEU A 142 -1.56 4.15 -3.80
CA LEU A 142 -2.03 3.99 -2.43
C LEU A 142 -0.95 3.26 -1.62
N MET A 143 -0.76 3.66 -0.36
CA MET A 143 0.21 3.03 0.55
C MET A 143 -0.32 1.73 1.21
N ILE A 144 -1.53 1.30 0.87
CA ILE A 144 -2.17 0.08 1.36
C ILE A 144 -2.95 -0.61 0.22
N PRO A 145 -3.22 -1.93 0.32
CA PRO A 145 -3.84 -2.71 -0.75
C PRO A 145 -5.37 -2.54 -0.80
N VAL A 146 -5.83 -1.35 -1.17
CA VAL A 146 -7.26 -1.08 -1.45
C VAL A 146 -7.42 -0.54 -2.87
N ALA A 147 -8.51 -0.95 -3.53
CA ALA A 147 -8.85 -0.45 -4.86
C ALA A 147 -9.69 0.82 -4.77
N ILE A 148 -9.45 1.77 -5.68
CA ILE A 148 -10.30 2.94 -5.87
C ILE A 148 -11.41 2.64 -6.86
N ASN A 149 -12.63 3.01 -6.49
CA ASN A 149 -13.84 2.86 -7.30
C ASN A 149 -14.91 3.85 -6.81
N GLN A 150 -16.13 3.74 -7.33
CA GLN A 150 -17.23 4.67 -7.01
C GLN A 150 -17.64 4.69 -5.52
N THR A 151 -17.36 3.65 -4.74
CA THR A 151 -17.72 3.56 -3.31
C THR A 151 -16.52 3.69 -2.37
N ASN A 152 -15.30 3.49 -2.86
CA ASN A 152 -14.05 3.75 -2.15
C ASN A 152 -13.24 4.75 -2.96
N ARG A 153 -13.61 6.02 -2.87
CA ARG A 153 -13.15 7.11 -3.73
C ARG A 153 -11.80 7.63 -3.27
N LEU A 154 -11.06 8.22 -4.20
CA LEU A 154 -9.68 8.62 -3.98
C LEU A 154 -9.56 9.77 -2.97
N VAL A 155 -10.49 10.72 -3.03
CA VAL A 155 -10.48 11.91 -2.15
C VAL A 155 -11.19 11.61 -0.83
N GLU A 156 -12.44 11.17 -0.87
CA GLU A 156 -13.30 11.06 0.31
C GLU A 156 -12.87 9.94 1.27
N GLU A 157 -12.70 8.71 0.78
CA GLU A 157 -12.34 7.56 1.62
C GLU A 157 -10.83 7.39 1.77
N ASN A 158 -10.04 7.89 0.82
CA ASN A 158 -8.59 7.67 0.79
C ASN A 158 -7.77 8.94 1.04
N GLY A 159 -8.40 10.11 1.17
CA GLY A 159 -7.77 11.34 1.66
C GLY A 159 -6.83 12.02 0.67
N PHE A 160 -6.93 11.71 -0.64
CA PHE A 160 -6.07 12.33 -1.63
C PHE A 160 -6.31 13.85 -1.67
N PRO A 161 -5.26 14.68 -1.58
CA PRO A 161 -5.38 16.13 -1.46
C PRO A 161 -5.57 16.78 -2.84
N ALA A 162 -6.71 16.49 -3.49
CA ALA A 162 -7.05 17.07 -4.78
C ALA A 162 -7.36 18.57 -4.68
N GLN A 163 -6.94 19.31 -5.69
CA GLN A 163 -7.19 20.74 -5.89
C GLN A 163 -7.66 20.95 -7.34
N ASP A 164 -8.33 22.07 -7.57
CA ASP A 164 -8.81 22.45 -8.89
C ASP A 164 -7.69 22.40 -9.94
N GLY A 165 -7.95 21.73 -11.07
CA GLY A 165 -7.03 21.57 -12.19
C GLY A 165 -5.96 20.49 -11.99
N ASP A 166 -5.94 19.77 -10.86
CA ASP A 166 -5.10 18.59 -10.72
C ASP A 166 -5.53 17.49 -11.70
N ARG A 167 -4.55 16.72 -12.18
CA ARG A 167 -4.83 15.62 -13.10
C ARG A 167 -4.25 14.30 -12.63
N ILE A 168 -4.97 13.23 -12.88
CA ILE A 168 -4.49 11.85 -12.77
C ILE A 168 -4.43 11.24 -14.16
N PHE A 169 -3.38 10.49 -14.44
CA PHE A 169 -3.24 9.73 -15.68
C PHE A 169 -3.07 8.26 -15.35
N LYS A 170 -4.07 7.46 -15.72
CA LYS A 170 -4.06 6.01 -15.57
C LYS A 170 -3.56 5.37 -16.85
N TYR A 171 -2.58 4.47 -16.75
CA TYR A 171 -2.06 3.75 -17.90
C TYR A 171 -2.86 2.47 -18.16
N THR A 172 -3.59 2.41 -19.28
CA THR A 172 -4.38 1.24 -19.67
C THR A 172 -4.05 0.86 -21.11
N ALA A 173 -3.68 -0.41 -21.32
CA ALA A 173 -3.55 -1.01 -22.66
C ALA A 173 -2.67 -0.24 -23.67
N GLY A 174 -1.64 0.47 -23.21
CA GLY A 174 -0.74 1.24 -24.10
C GLY A 174 -1.02 2.74 -24.17
N ALA A 175 -2.06 3.23 -23.50
CA ALA A 175 -2.45 4.64 -23.52
C ALA A 175 -2.71 5.17 -22.10
N TYR A 176 -2.60 6.48 -21.95
CA TYR A 176 -3.01 7.17 -20.73
C TYR A 176 -4.44 7.68 -20.84
N GLN A 177 -5.26 7.36 -19.84
CA GLN A 177 -6.54 8.00 -19.62
C GLN A 177 -6.36 9.11 -18.58
N ALA A 178 -6.75 10.32 -18.93
CA ALA A 178 -6.68 11.48 -18.04
C ALA A 178 -7.98 11.64 -17.25
N TYR A 179 -7.83 12.09 -16.01
CA TYR A 179 -8.89 12.52 -15.12
C TYR A 179 -8.52 13.90 -14.58
N GLU A 180 -9.44 14.86 -14.61
CA GLU A 180 -9.21 16.21 -14.09
C GLU A 180 -10.13 16.46 -12.89
N TYR A 181 -9.56 16.99 -11.80
CA TYR A 181 -10.34 17.34 -10.62
C TYR A 181 -10.83 18.78 -10.71
N MET A 182 -12.14 18.96 -10.55
CA MET A 182 -12.79 20.26 -10.50
C MET A 182 -13.48 20.45 -9.15
N THR A 183 -13.15 21.52 -8.45
CA THR A 183 -13.66 21.79 -7.10
C THR A 183 -15.18 21.96 -7.13
N GLY A 184 -15.89 21.22 -6.28
CA GLY A 184 -17.36 21.23 -6.23
C GLY A 184 -18.05 20.33 -7.26
N ILE A 185 -17.30 19.72 -8.18
CA ILE A 185 -17.81 18.74 -9.16
C ILE A 185 -17.22 17.35 -8.90
N GLY A 186 -15.91 17.26 -8.70
CA GLY A 186 -15.17 16.00 -8.57
C GLY A 186 -14.29 15.70 -9.79
N TRP A 187 -13.98 14.43 -10.01
CA TRP A 187 -13.19 13.98 -11.15
C TRP A 187 -14.03 13.90 -12.43
N ASP A 188 -13.51 14.44 -13.53
CA ASP A 188 -14.03 14.25 -14.89
C ASP A 188 -13.10 13.31 -15.68
N PRO A 189 -13.60 12.32 -16.45
CA PRO A 189 -15.02 12.02 -16.74
C PRO A 189 -15.76 11.28 -15.62
N GLY A 190 -15.10 11.01 -14.49
CA GLY A 190 -15.67 10.35 -13.33
C GLY A 190 -14.57 9.91 -12.36
N GLU A 191 -14.95 9.28 -11.25
CA GLU A 191 -13.99 8.76 -10.27
C GLU A 191 -12.98 7.79 -10.96
N PRO A 192 -11.67 8.02 -10.82
CA PRO A 192 -10.67 7.12 -11.39
C PRO A 192 -10.76 5.74 -10.73
N SER A 193 -10.79 4.69 -11.53
CA SER A 193 -10.67 3.32 -11.01
C SER A 193 -9.21 2.91 -10.96
N ILE A 194 -8.69 2.61 -9.77
CA ILE A 194 -7.29 2.20 -9.55
C ILE A 194 -7.31 0.86 -8.82
N ALA A 195 -6.72 -0.17 -9.42
CA ALA A 195 -6.70 -1.51 -8.82
C ALA A 195 -5.67 -1.64 -7.69
N VAL A 196 -5.81 -2.68 -6.87
CA VAL A 196 -4.72 -3.10 -5.96
C VAL A 196 -3.50 -3.47 -6.81
N GLY A 197 -2.33 -2.97 -6.42
CA GLY A 197 -1.07 -3.12 -7.15
C GLY A 197 -0.90 -2.19 -8.35
N GLU A 198 -1.79 -1.22 -8.55
CA GLU A 198 -1.70 -0.23 -9.64
C GLU A 198 -1.15 1.12 -9.14
N ALA A 199 -0.29 1.73 -9.94
CA ALA A 199 0.15 3.12 -9.76
C ALA A 199 -0.45 4.02 -10.84
N PHE A 200 -0.44 5.32 -10.60
CA PHE A 200 -0.92 6.33 -11.54
C PHE A 200 0.03 7.52 -11.58
N PHE A 201 0.00 8.25 -12.68
CA PHE A 201 0.62 9.57 -12.75
C PHE A 201 -0.30 10.60 -12.13
N VAL A 202 0.28 11.53 -11.38
CA VAL A 202 -0.40 12.74 -10.92
C VAL A 202 0.33 13.95 -11.48
N SER A 203 -0.43 14.94 -11.94
CA SER A 203 0.04 16.29 -12.23
C SER A 203 -0.62 17.23 -11.24
N LYS A 204 0.15 17.71 -10.26
CA LYS A 204 -0.31 18.67 -9.27
C LYS A 204 -0.01 20.11 -9.69
N THR A 205 -0.94 21.03 -9.48
CA THR A 205 -0.70 22.47 -9.68
C THR A 205 0.22 23.08 -8.61
N ALA A 206 0.18 22.54 -7.39
CA ALA A 206 1.02 22.90 -6.25
C ALA A 206 1.41 21.65 -5.44
N PRO A 207 2.56 21.63 -4.74
CA PRO A 207 2.93 20.46 -3.96
C PRO A 207 1.92 20.23 -2.83
N ALA A 208 1.69 18.96 -2.47
CA ALA A 208 0.72 18.58 -1.45
C ALA A 208 1.23 17.39 -0.62
N VAL A 209 0.67 17.25 0.59
CA VAL A 209 0.94 16.11 1.46
C VAL A 209 -0.32 15.26 1.53
N TRP A 210 -0.22 14.01 1.08
CA TRP A 210 -1.31 13.05 1.18
C TRP A 210 -1.18 12.28 2.49
N VAL A 211 -2.03 12.62 3.45
CA VAL A 211 -2.09 11.96 4.76
C VAL A 211 -3.34 11.09 4.83
N ARG A 212 -3.17 9.85 5.27
CA ARG A 212 -4.28 8.94 5.54
C ARG A 212 -4.02 8.15 6.82
N ASN A 213 -5.00 8.13 7.72
CA ASN A 213 -4.98 7.22 8.86
C ASN A 213 -5.62 5.89 8.46
N PHE A 214 -4.95 4.78 8.76
CA PHE A 214 -5.45 3.44 8.46
C PHE A 214 -5.08 2.47 9.59
N THR A 215 -6.04 1.64 9.98
CA THR A 215 -5.84 0.58 10.97
C THR A 215 -6.62 -0.63 10.51
N ILE A 216 -6.05 -1.82 10.71
CA ILE A 216 -6.78 -3.06 10.48
C ILE A 216 -7.48 -3.43 11.79
N GLN A 217 -8.81 -3.59 11.72
CA GLN A 217 -9.63 -4.01 12.86
C GLN A 217 -9.79 -5.53 12.87
#